data_AF-A0A2E4V0C3-F1
#
_entry.id   AF-A0A2E4V0C3-F1
#
_cell.length_a   1.000
_cell.length_b   1.000
_cell.length_c   1.000
_cell.angle_alpha   90.00
_cell.angle_beta   90.00
_cell.angle_gamma   90.00
#
_symmetry.space_group_name_H-M   'P 1'
#
loop_
_entity.id
_entity.type
_entity.pdbx_description
1 polymer ?
#
loop_
_entity_poly.entity_id
_entity_poly.type
_entity_poly.pdbx_seq_one_letter_code
_entity_poly.pdbx_strand_id
1 'polypeptide(L)'
;PDKKVLGVIRPTTEEVGNISNSGYVGIMGTAGTVVSNSYPLEIAKFSPNVSVIQQSCPMWVPLVENNTFMEEGGQYYIKKYVDELIEKEPRIDNIVLACTHYPILKQSIEQFLPRGVKLFDQGDLVAQKLKDYLKRHSTIDNLISKNGKVEILTSESSEKFDDHLNLFYESNHQSKTVQIS
;
A
#
# COMPACT_ATOMS: atom_id res chain seq x y z
N PRO A 1 19.38 13.82 12.97
CA PRO A 1 19.24 14.96 12.02
C PRO A 1 19.76 14.66 10.61
N ASP A 2 20.81 13.83 10.46
CA ASP A 2 21.45 13.57 9.15
C ASP A 2 20.86 12.41 8.34
N LYS A 3 19.96 11.62 8.94
CA LYS A 3 19.29 10.51 8.23
C LYS A 3 18.12 11.03 7.41
N LYS A 4 18.10 10.71 6.11
CA LYS A 4 16.98 10.99 5.21
C LYS A 4 15.94 9.87 5.34
N VAL A 5 14.67 10.23 5.40
CA VAL A 5 13.55 9.29 5.53
C VAL A 5 12.66 9.43 4.31
N LEU A 6 12.37 8.29 3.66
CA LEU A 6 11.38 8.19 2.60
C LEU A 6 10.19 7.40 3.12
N GLY A 7 9.04 8.04 3.21
CA GLY A 7 7.77 7.36 3.50
C GLY A 7 7.11 6.84 2.22
N VAL A 8 6.08 6.00 2.36
CA VAL A 8 5.34 5.41 1.24
C VAL A 8 4.22 6.29 0.68
N ILE A 9 3.67 7.18 1.51
CA ILE A 9 2.52 8.02 1.13
C ILE A 9 2.90 9.01 0.03
N ARG A 10 3.95 9.80 0.27
CA ARG A 10 4.33 10.90 -0.62
C ARG A 10 4.62 10.46 -2.07
N PRO A 11 5.41 9.38 -2.33
CA PRO A 11 5.57 8.82 -3.66
C PRO A 11 4.24 8.63 -4.39
N THR A 12 3.24 8.06 -3.71
CA THR A 12 1.91 7.82 -4.27
C THR A 12 1.16 9.12 -4.52
N THR A 13 1.14 10.06 -3.57
CA THR A 13 0.38 11.31 -3.73
C THR A 13 0.90 12.21 -4.84
N GLU A 14 2.19 12.09 -5.20
CA GLU A 14 2.78 12.80 -6.35
C GLU A 14 2.25 12.28 -7.70
N GLU A 15 1.83 11.00 -7.77
CA GLU A 15 1.34 10.38 -9.02
C GLU A 15 -0.18 10.32 -9.13
N VAL A 16 -0.91 10.45 -8.01
CA VAL A 16 -2.37 10.29 -7.98
C VAL A 16 -3.09 11.24 -8.96
N GLY A 17 -2.59 12.45 -9.17
CA GLY A 17 -3.16 13.39 -10.14
C GLY A 17 -2.99 12.97 -11.61
N ASN A 18 -2.00 12.13 -11.91
CA ASN A 18 -1.71 11.68 -13.27
C ASN A 18 -2.51 10.42 -13.65
N ILE A 19 -3.02 9.67 -12.67
CA ILE A 19 -3.72 8.40 -12.91
C ILE A 19 -5.24 8.56 -13.06
N SER A 20 -5.83 9.60 -12.46
CA SER A 20 -7.28 9.84 -12.51
C SER A 20 -7.67 10.75 -13.66
N ASN A 21 -8.65 10.31 -14.44
CA ASN A 21 -9.28 11.10 -15.50
C ASN A 21 -10.57 11.78 -15.00
N SER A 22 -11.27 11.16 -14.04
CA SER A 22 -12.49 11.73 -13.45
C SER A 22 -12.21 12.80 -12.41
N GLY A 23 -10.99 12.83 -11.86
CA GLY A 23 -10.63 13.67 -10.71
C GLY A 23 -11.12 13.11 -9.38
N TYR A 24 -11.64 11.88 -9.32
CA TYR A 24 -12.12 11.22 -8.11
C TYR A 24 -11.30 9.97 -7.82
N VAL A 25 -10.66 9.94 -6.65
CA VAL A 25 -9.75 8.86 -6.26
C VAL A 25 -10.16 8.27 -4.92
N GLY A 26 -10.31 6.95 -4.90
CA GLY A 26 -10.54 6.17 -3.68
C GLY A 26 -9.22 5.85 -2.97
N ILE A 27 -9.22 5.90 -1.65
CA ILE A 27 -8.11 5.42 -0.80
C ILE A 27 -8.68 4.36 0.14
N MET A 28 -8.25 3.12 -0.02
CA MET A 28 -8.61 2.03 0.89
C MET A 28 -7.42 1.76 1.80
N GLY A 29 -7.60 1.96 3.12
CA GLY A 29 -6.53 1.85 4.10
C GLY A 29 -7.00 1.39 5.46
N THR A 30 -6.07 1.25 6.39
CA THR A 30 -6.40 0.97 7.80
C THR A 30 -7.14 2.15 8.43
N ALA A 31 -7.82 1.90 9.55
CA ALA A 31 -8.48 2.97 10.31
C ALA A 31 -7.52 4.11 10.67
N GLY A 32 -6.28 3.77 11.08
CA GLY A 32 -5.25 4.77 11.38
C GLY A 32 -4.89 5.63 10.16
N THR A 33 -4.70 5.03 9.00
CA THR A 33 -4.42 5.75 7.75
C THR A 33 -5.55 6.72 7.42
N VAL A 34 -6.79 6.27 7.45
CA VAL A 34 -7.97 7.08 7.10
C VAL A 34 -8.17 8.23 8.09
N VAL A 35 -8.11 7.94 9.40
CA VAL A 35 -8.29 8.95 10.46
C VAL A 35 -7.21 10.03 10.41
N SER A 36 -5.97 9.67 10.05
CA SER A 36 -4.87 10.63 9.96
C SER A 36 -5.06 11.70 8.88
N ASN A 37 -5.92 11.45 7.88
CA ASN A 37 -6.10 12.27 6.68
C ASN A 37 -4.80 12.55 5.90
N SER A 38 -3.77 11.71 6.07
CA SER A 38 -2.48 11.92 5.41
C SER A 38 -2.60 11.95 3.88
N TYR A 39 -3.44 11.10 3.28
CA TYR A 39 -3.63 11.08 1.82
C TYR A 39 -4.33 12.33 1.29
N PRO A 40 -5.52 12.73 1.77
CA PRO A 40 -6.15 13.98 1.34
C PRO A 40 -5.22 15.20 1.49
N LEU A 41 -4.53 15.31 2.62
CA LEU A 41 -3.65 16.45 2.91
C LEU A 41 -2.44 16.49 1.97
N GLU A 42 -1.78 15.36 1.70
CA GLU A 42 -0.63 15.32 0.81
C GLU A 42 -1.04 15.44 -0.67
N ILE A 43 -2.12 14.78 -1.11
CA ILE A 43 -2.62 14.88 -2.50
C ILE A 43 -2.98 16.33 -2.84
N ALA A 44 -3.64 17.04 -1.93
CA ALA A 44 -4.04 18.44 -2.16
C ALA A 44 -2.85 19.38 -2.47
N LYS A 45 -1.63 19.05 -2.03
CA LYS A 45 -0.42 19.84 -2.31
C LYS A 45 0.04 19.72 -3.76
N PHE A 46 -0.21 18.58 -4.41
CA PHE A 46 0.26 18.28 -5.76
C PHE A 46 -0.87 18.33 -6.79
N SER A 47 -2.08 17.95 -6.38
CA SER A 47 -3.25 17.77 -7.23
C SER A 47 -4.50 18.33 -6.55
N PRO A 48 -4.59 19.66 -6.35
CA PRO A 48 -5.68 20.29 -5.58
C PRO A 48 -7.08 20.09 -6.19
N ASN A 49 -7.16 19.73 -7.47
CA ASN A 49 -8.42 19.46 -8.16
C ASN A 49 -8.92 18.00 -7.99
N VAL A 50 -8.11 17.12 -7.39
CA VAL A 50 -8.50 15.73 -7.14
C VAL A 50 -9.29 15.64 -5.85
N SER A 51 -10.49 15.08 -5.94
CA SER A 51 -11.33 14.72 -4.80
C SER A 51 -10.94 13.35 -4.28
N VAL A 52 -10.58 13.28 -2.99
CA VAL A 52 -10.09 12.06 -2.34
C VAL A 52 -11.18 11.49 -1.43
N ILE A 53 -11.57 10.23 -1.67
CA ILE A 53 -12.59 9.52 -0.90
C ILE A 53 -11.92 8.38 -0.16
N GLN A 54 -12.05 8.36 1.16
CA GLN A 54 -11.38 7.36 1.99
C GLN A 54 -12.36 6.29 2.51
N GLN A 55 -11.90 5.05 2.51
CA GLN A 55 -12.57 3.90 3.11
C GLN A 55 -11.62 3.18 4.06
N SER A 56 -12.08 3.00 5.30
CA SER A 56 -11.39 2.18 6.29
C SER A 56 -11.77 0.71 6.07
N CYS A 57 -10.78 -0.17 6.05
CA CYS A 57 -10.96 -1.60 5.77
C CYS A 57 -10.37 -2.45 6.92
N PRO A 58 -10.92 -2.36 8.14
CA PRO A 58 -10.31 -2.94 9.34
C PRO A 58 -10.15 -4.45 9.28
N MET A 59 -11.03 -5.16 8.57
CA MET A 59 -10.97 -6.63 8.47
C MET A 59 -9.96 -7.14 7.44
N TRP A 60 -9.48 -6.32 6.50
CA TRP A 60 -8.63 -6.81 5.40
C TRP A 60 -7.27 -7.30 5.87
N VAL A 61 -6.64 -6.65 6.85
CA VAL A 61 -5.37 -7.11 7.41
C VAL A 61 -5.54 -8.46 8.11
N PRO A 62 -6.47 -8.64 9.07
CA PRO A 62 -6.74 -9.95 9.65
C PRO A 62 -7.05 -11.05 8.63
N LEU A 63 -7.81 -10.75 7.57
CA LEU A 63 -8.14 -11.73 6.54
C LEU A 63 -6.89 -12.20 5.76
N VAL A 64 -5.96 -11.28 5.48
CA VAL A 64 -4.68 -11.63 4.82
C VAL A 64 -3.78 -12.42 5.76
N GLU A 65 -3.59 -11.94 6.99
CA GLU A 65 -2.71 -12.59 7.98
C GLU A 65 -3.20 -13.99 8.39
N ASN A 66 -4.52 -14.25 8.33
CA ASN A 66 -5.08 -15.57 8.63
C ASN A 66 -5.36 -16.40 7.38
N ASN A 67 -5.02 -15.92 6.18
CA ASN A 67 -5.27 -16.58 4.89
C ASN A 67 -6.75 -16.97 4.66
N THR A 68 -7.69 -16.21 5.23
CA THR A 68 -9.15 -16.46 5.12
C THR A 68 -9.84 -15.55 4.11
N PHE A 69 -9.09 -14.71 3.39
CA PHE A 69 -9.64 -13.75 2.44
C PHE A 69 -10.36 -14.39 1.25
N MET A 70 -10.04 -15.63 0.89
CA MET A 70 -10.71 -16.38 -0.19
C MET A 70 -12.00 -17.08 0.28
N GLU A 71 -12.24 -17.18 1.58
CA GLU A 71 -13.44 -17.79 2.14
C GLU A 71 -14.66 -16.85 1.97
N GLU A 72 -15.87 -17.41 2.07
CA GLU A 72 -17.12 -16.64 1.92
C GLU A 72 -17.16 -15.42 2.87
N GLY A 73 -16.74 -15.60 4.13
CA GLY A 73 -16.66 -14.50 5.09
C GLY A 73 -15.64 -13.43 4.71
N GLY A 74 -14.50 -13.83 4.13
CA GLY A 74 -13.48 -12.91 3.63
C GLY A 74 -13.99 -12.10 2.43
N GLN A 75 -14.57 -12.79 1.44
CA GLN A 75 -15.16 -12.17 0.25
C GLN A 75 -16.29 -11.20 0.62
N TYR A 76 -17.11 -11.53 1.64
CA TYR A 76 -18.13 -10.63 2.15
C TYR A 76 -17.55 -9.27 2.59
N TYR A 77 -16.51 -9.26 3.43
CA TYR A 77 -15.90 -8.01 3.91
C TYR A 77 -15.14 -7.25 2.81
N ILE A 78 -14.57 -7.95 1.83
CA ILE A 78 -13.98 -7.33 0.64
C ILE A 78 -15.05 -6.59 -0.14
N LYS A 79 -16.13 -7.28 -0.52
CA LYS A 79 -17.25 -6.69 -1.25
C LYS A 79 -17.86 -5.51 -0.48
N LYS A 80 -18.14 -5.71 0.81
CA LYS A 80 -18.73 -4.68 1.68
C LYS A 80 -17.96 -3.36 1.61
N TYR A 81 -16.65 -3.38 1.79
CA TYR A 81 -15.87 -2.14 1.80
C TYR A 81 -15.68 -1.55 0.40
N VAL A 82 -15.66 -2.37 -0.65
CA VAL A 82 -15.67 -1.88 -2.03
C VAL A 82 -16.99 -1.15 -2.32
N ASP A 83 -18.12 -1.76 -1.99
CA ASP A 83 -19.44 -1.15 -2.17
C ASP A 83 -19.55 0.16 -1.39
N GLU A 84 -19.18 0.17 -0.10
CA GLU A 84 -19.19 1.37 0.74
C GLU A 84 -18.35 2.52 0.16
N LEU A 85 -17.22 2.21 -0.49
CA LEU A 85 -16.38 3.22 -1.15
C LEU A 85 -17.06 3.79 -2.40
N ILE A 86 -17.58 2.91 -3.26
CA ILE A 86 -18.20 3.30 -4.53
C ILE A 86 -19.54 4.03 -4.29
N GLU A 87 -20.31 3.64 -3.27
CA GLU A 87 -21.55 4.32 -2.88
C GLU A 87 -21.30 5.76 -2.42
N LYS A 88 -20.16 6.03 -1.76
CA LYS A 88 -19.78 7.41 -1.38
C LYS A 88 -19.53 8.29 -2.60
N GLU A 89 -18.94 7.74 -3.65
CA GLU A 89 -18.63 8.49 -4.87
C GLU A 89 -18.54 7.56 -6.09
N PRO A 90 -19.63 7.46 -6.89
CA PRO A 90 -19.66 6.61 -8.08
C PRO A 90 -18.72 7.03 -9.22
N ARG A 91 -18.15 8.24 -9.16
CA ARG A 91 -17.22 8.77 -10.18
C ARG A 91 -15.77 8.34 -9.96
N ILE A 92 -15.46 7.63 -8.87
CA ILE A 92 -14.11 7.10 -8.62
C ILE A 92 -13.67 6.26 -9.82
N ASP A 93 -12.52 6.57 -10.39
CA ASP A 93 -11.94 5.82 -11.51
C ASP A 93 -10.62 5.12 -11.14
N ASN A 94 -10.02 5.50 -10.01
CA ASN A 94 -8.82 4.87 -9.46
C ASN A 94 -8.93 4.71 -7.95
N ILE A 95 -8.46 3.58 -7.44
CA ILE A 95 -8.41 3.26 -6.02
C ILE A 95 -6.97 2.92 -5.63
N VAL A 96 -6.43 3.64 -4.66
CA VAL A 96 -5.13 3.37 -4.06
C VAL A 96 -5.28 2.36 -2.92
N LEU A 97 -4.50 1.29 -3.00
CA LEU A 97 -4.36 0.29 -1.95
C LEU A 97 -3.31 0.77 -0.92
N ALA A 98 -3.76 1.54 0.06
CA ALA A 98 -2.93 2.31 1.00
C ALA A 98 -2.48 1.50 2.25
N CYS A 99 -2.29 0.20 2.09
CA CYS A 99 -1.77 -0.70 3.12
C CYS A 99 -0.91 -1.77 2.44
N THR A 100 0.20 -2.17 3.09
CA THR A 100 1.14 -3.18 2.58
C THR A 100 0.49 -4.53 2.27
N HIS A 101 -0.58 -4.89 2.95
CA HIS A 101 -1.29 -6.16 2.79
C HIS A 101 -2.22 -6.19 1.56
N TYR A 102 -2.76 -5.04 1.16
CA TYR A 102 -3.90 -4.98 0.24
C TYR A 102 -3.60 -5.41 -1.20
N PRO A 103 -2.36 -5.30 -1.74
CA PRO A 103 -2.03 -5.87 -3.03
C PRO A 103 -2.33 -7.38 -3.14
N ILE A 104 -2.28 -8.14 -2.04
CA ILE A 104 -2.66 -9.58 -2.03
C ILE A 104 -4.14 -9.77 -2.35
N LEU A 105 -4.98 -8.81 -1.97
CA LEU A 105 -6.43 -8.86 -2.18
C LEU A 105 -6.87 -8.39 -3.58
N LYS A 106 -5.93 -7.94 -4.42
CA LYS A 106 -6.20 -7.28 -5.71
C LYS A 106 -7.20 -8.05 -6.56
N GLN A 107 -6.97 -9.35 -6.75
CA GLN A 107 -7.85 -10.22 -7.56
C GLN A 107 -9.26 -10.34 -6.98
N SER A 108 -9.41 -10.38 -5.66
CA SER A 108 -10.72 -10.42 -5.01
C SER A 108 -11.43 -9.06 -5.10
N ILE A 109 -10.70 -7.96 -4.94
CA ILE A 109 -11.26 -6.61 -5.04
C ILE A 109 -11.78 -6.35 -6.46
N GLU A 110 -10.99 -6.71 -7.48
CA GLU A 110 -11.35 -6.51 -8.90
C GLU A 110 -12.67 -7.16 -9.31
N GLN A 111 -13.07 -8.25 -8.64
CA GLN A 111 -14.36 -8.93 -8.91
C GLN A 111 -15.57 -8.07 -8.53
N PHE A 112 -15.40 -7.14 -7.59
CA PHE A 112 -16.48 -6.28 -7.09
C PHE A 112 -16.40 -4.85 -7.63
N LEU A 113 -15.34 -4.51 -8.36
CA LEU A 113 -15.18 -3.17 -8.91
C LEU A 113 -16.11 -2.92 -10.11
N PRO A 114 -16.69 -1.71 -10.22
CA PRO A 114 -17.33 -1.28 -11.45
C PRO A 114 -16.37 -1.30 -12.63
N ARG A 115 -16.90 -1.53 -13.83
CA ARG A 115 -16.09 -1.53 -15.06
C ARG A 115 -15.38 -0.18 -15.22
N GLY A 116 -14.06 -0.25 -15.42
CA GLY A 116 -13.22 0.91 -15.70
C GLY A 116 -12.52 1.50 -14.47
N VAL A 117 -12.90 1.07 -13.26
CA VAL A 117 -12.17 1.44 -12.04
C VAL A 117 -10.87 0.63 -11.96
N LYS A 118 -9.75 1.32 -11.73
CA LYS A 118 -8.42 0.69 -11.64
C LYS A 118 -7.92 0.66 -10.20
N LEU A 119 -7.16 -0.37 -9.87
CA LEU A 119 -6.42 -0.46 -8.61
C LEU A 119 -4.99 0.01 -8.80
N PHE A 120 -4.49 0.74 -7.80
CA PHE A 120 -3.14 1.26 -7.74
C PHE A 120 -2.45 0.79 -6.47
N ASP A 121 -1.39 0.00 -6.62
CA ASP A 121 -0.51 -0.43 -5.53
C ASP A 121 0.75 0.47 -5.45
N GLN A 122 1.42 0.43 -4.31
CA GLN A 122 2.49 1.39 -3.99
C GLN A 122 3.91 0.83 -4.16
N GLY A 123 4.06 -0.51 -4.20
CA GLY A 123 5.36 -1.18 -4.03
C GLY A 123 6.37 -0.75 -5.09
N ASP A 124 6.03 -0.97 -6.36
CA ASP A 124 6.90 -0.64 -7.48
C ASP A 124 7.16 0.86 -7.59
N LEU A 125 6.14 1.68 -7.33
CA LEU A 125 6.26 3.14 -7.36
C LEU A 125 7.28 3.62 -6.33
N VAL A 126 7.18 3.17 -5.08
CA VAL A 126 8.09 3.58 -4.00
C VAL A 126 9.53 3.17 -4.34
N ALA A 127 9.73 1.96 -4.87
CA ALA A 127 11.05 1.49 -5.29
C ALA A 127 11.63 2.35 -6.43
N GLN A 128 10.82 2.69 -7.44
CA GLN A 128 11.23 3.58 -8.54
C GLN A 128 11.57 4.99 -8.04
N LYS A 129 10.73 5.57 -7.18
CA LYS A 129 10.96 6.91 -6.60
C LYS A 129 12.21 6.95 -5.71
N LEU A 130 12.51 5.87 -4.99
CA LEU A 130 13.77 5.75 -4.25
C LEU A 130 14.98 5.73 -5.20
N LYS A 131 14.92 4.94 -6.27
CA LYS A 131 15.99 4.89 -7.29
C LYS A 131 16.22 6.27 -7.92
N ASP A 132 15.15 6.98 -8.28
CA ASP A 132 15.24 8.32 -8.85
C ASP A 132 15.71 9.37 -7.84
N TYR A 133 15.36 9.22 -6.57
CA TYR A 133 15.92 10.04 -5.50
C TYR A 133 17.43 9.86 -5.39
N LEU A 134 17.92 8.62 -5.35
CA LEU A 134 19.36 8.33 -5.25
C LEU A 134 20.14 8.86 -6.45
N LYS A 135 19.64 8.69 -7.67
CA LYS A 135 20.27 9.28 -8.87
C LYS A 135 20.45 10.79 -8.80
N ARG A 136 19.48 11.51 -8.23
CA ARG A 136 19.54 12.97 -8.05
C ARG A 136 20.43 13.41 -6.88
N HIS A 137 20.84 12.49 -6.02
CA HIS A 137 21.66 12.73 -4.84
C HIS A 137 22.90 11.84 -4.88
N SER A 138 23.77 12.08 -5.87
CA SER A 138 24.96 11.26 -6.14
C SER A 138 25.88 11.08 -4.91
N THR A 139 25.96 12.07 -4.02
CA THR A 139 26.71 11.95 -2.77
C THR A 139 26.18 10.80 -1.90
N ILE A 140 24.86 10.64 -1.77
CA ILE A 140 24.26 9.52 -1.02
C ILE A 140 24.42 8.23 -1.81
N ASP A 141 24.17 8.29 -3.13
CA ASP A 141 24.27 7.12 -4.01
C ASP A 141 25.67 6.48 -3.99
N ASN A 142 26.72 7.30 -3.89
CA ASN A 142 28.11 6.84 -3.83
C ASN A 142 28.50 6.23 -2.47
N LEU A 143 27.77 6.54 -1.40
CA LEU A 143 28.06 6.05 -0.05
C LEU A 143 27.36 4.71 0.27
N ILE A 144 26.29 4.38 -0.47
CA ILE A 144 25.53 3.14 -0.25
C ILE A 144 26.13 1.97 -1.03
N SER A 145 26.12 0.78 -0.43
CA SER A 145 26.53 -0.45 -1.12
C SER A 145 25.57 -0.78 -2.28
N LYS A 146 26.13 -1.20 -3.42
CA LYS A 146 25.35 -1.62 -4.61
C LYS A 146 25.12 -3.13 -4.66
N ASN A 147 25.92 -3.88 -3.90
CA ASN A 147 25.85 -5.32 -3.77
C ASN A 147 25.61 -5.63 -2.29
N GLY A 148 24.38 -5.99 -1.95
CA GLY A 148 23.98 -6.32 -0.60
C GLY A 148 23.33 -7.69 -0.55
N LYS A 149 23.31 -8.29 0.65
CA LYS A 149 22.44 -9.41 0.96
C LYS A 149 21.19 -8.86 1.63
N VAL A 150 20.04 -9.45 1.32
CA VAL A 150 18.79 -9.16 2.02
C VAL A 150 18.84 -9.87 3.37
N GLU A 151 18.76 -9.11 4.46
CA GLU A 151 18.58 -9.64 5.81
C GLU A 151 17.21 -9.20 6.32
N ILE A 152 16.40 -10.16 6.75
CA ILE A 152 15.04 -9.95 7.21
C ILE A 152 15.02 -10.18 8.72
N LEU A 153 14.57 -9.17 9.46
CA LEU A 153 14.51 -9.20 10.92
C LEU A 153 13.06 -9.02 11.36
N THR A 154 12.65 -9.76 12.39
CA THR A 154 11.31 -9.66 12.99
C THR A 154 11.42 -9.56 14.51
N SER A 155 10.51 -8.83 15.17
CA SER A 155 10.39 -8.84 16.62
C SER A 155 9.51 -9.99 17.14
N GLU A 156 8.87 -10.74 16.25
CA GLU A 156 8.06 -11.91 16.57
C GLU A 156 8.85 -13.22 16.36
N SER A 157 8.18 -14.37 16.46
CA SER A 157 8.75 -15.65 16.07
C SER A 157 9.07 -15.67 14.58
N SER A 158 10.33 -15.95 14.23
CA SER A 158 10.77 -16.09 12.84
C SER A 158 10.02 -17.18 12.09
N GLU A 159 9.67 -18.28 12.75
CA GLU A 159 8.89 -19.37 12.16
C GLU A 159 7.52 -18.88 11.65
N LYS A 160 6.76 -18.19 12.51
CA LYS A 160 5.46 -17.64 12.14
C LYS A 160 5.57 -16.55 11.06
N PHE A 161 6.61 -15.73 11.16
CA PHE A 161 6.83 -14.64 10.20
C PHE A 161 7.21 -15.19 8.81
N ASP A 162 8.03 -16.24 8.76
CA ASP A 162 8.49 -16.86 7.52
C ASP A 162 7.32 -17.54 6.77
N ASP A 163 6.34 -18.10 7.48
CA ASP A 163 5.10 -18.61 6.87
C ASP A 163 4.35 -17.51 6.10
N HIS A 164 4.27 -16.31 6.67
CA HIS A 164 3.62 -15.16 6.03
C HIS A 164 4.48 -14.57 4.91
N LEU A 165 5.81 -14.67 5.00
CA LEU A 165 6.73 -14.09 4.03
C LEU A 165 6.48 -14.60 2.61
N ASN A 166 6.11 -15.87 2.48
CA ASN A 166 5.80 -16.52 1.22
C ASN A 166 4.58 -15.90 0.50
N LEU A 167 3.68 -15.22 1.23
CA LEU A 167 2.55 -14.49 0.64
C LEU A 167 3.01 -13.20 -0.07
N PHE A 168 4.17 -12.66 0.31
CA PHE A 168 4.71 -11.40 -0.21
C PHE A 168 5.93 -11.59 -1.12
N TYR A 169 6.68 -12.68 -0.94
CA TYR A 169 7.91 -12.97 -1.66
C TYR A 169 7.90 -14.41 -2.17
N GLU A 170 8.09 -14.61 -3.47
CA GLU A 170 8.25 -15.93 -4.10
C GLU A 170 9.64 -16.55 -3.83
N SER A 171 10.10 -16.57 -2.58
CA SER A 171 11.48 -16.97 -2.26
C SER A 171 11.64 -17.50 -0.84
N ASN A 172 12.55 -18.48 -0.70
CA ASN A 172 12.90 -19.15 0.56
C ASN A 172 13.73 -18.27 1.52
N HIS A 173 13.41 -16.98 1.68
CA HIS A 173 14.10 -16.15 2.65
C HIS A 173 13.70 -16.58 4.07
N GLN A 174 14.67 -16.55 4.98
CA GLN A 174 14.46 -16.82 6.41
C GLN A 174 14.70 -15.55 7.21
N SER A 175 13.81 -15.26 8.15
CA SER A 175 13.96 -14.14 9.06
C SER A 175 14.74 -14.51 10.32
N LYS A 176 15.25 -13.50 11.03
CA LYS A 176 15.84 -13.66 12.37
C LYS A 176 15.04 -12.86 13.38
N THR A 177 14.70 -13.49 14.51
CA THR A 177 14.06 -12.80 15.63
C THR A 177 15.05 -11.87 16.33
N VAL A 178 14.64 -10.63 16.57
CA VAL A 178 15.42 -9.61 17.30
C VAL A 178 14.58 -8.99 18.43
N GLN A 179 15.22 -8.65 19.55
CA GLN A 179 14.57 -7.97 20.67
C GLN A 179 14.70 -6.46 20.51
N ILE A 180 13.58 -5.75 20.65
CA ILE A 180 13.57 -4.28 20.65
C ILE A 180 13.57 -3.84 22.11
N SER A 181 14.68 -3.22 22.53
CA SER A 181 14.89 -2.64 23.87
C SER A 181 14.26 -1.26 24.02
#